data_AF-A0A9R1FED3-F1
#
_entry.id   AF-A0A9R1FED3-F1
#
_cell.length_a   1.000
_cell.length_b   1.000
_cell.length_c   1.000
_cell.angle_alpha   90.00
_cell.angle_beta   90.00
_cell.angle_gamma   90.00
#
_symmetry.space_group_name_H-M   'P 1'
#
loop_
_entity.id
_entity.type
_entity.pdbx_description
1 polymer ?
#
loop_
_entity_poly.entity_id
_entity_poly.type
_entity_poly.pdbx_seq_one_letter_code
_entity_poly.pdbx_strand_id
1 'polypeptide(L)'
;MSSAMKLQERVTVPRTAWKLADIFILCLLLVLLSCRVASLGEGGAGAAALVCEAWFTFVWILNMNIKWNPVRFHTYPENLSQRMDELPAVDMLVTTADPELEPPLMTVNTVLSLLAVDYPDVDKLACYVSDDGCSPVTCYALREAAGFARLWVPFCKRHGVGVRAPFIYFASSRPEPDLAGDKFSDDWIFIKSEYDKLVSLIESADEASLLRHDHAGEFTEFKGAECGDHPAIVKVLWDNSKSSGTGEGFPNLVYVSREKSRKHDHHYKAGAMNVLARVSAVMTNAPIILNVDCDMFVNNPQVVLHATCLLLGFDDETCSGFVQVPQRFYGKLKDDPFGNQMEVLREKLFGGLAGLQGIFYLGTGCFHRRKIIYGVAPASFAAIKHEREGSLSYEDLLTKFGASMELVESSRNIYSVEIPPKPMIDITSRIQVAKQVSTCNYETGTHWGEEIGWSYGSMAEDILTGQRIHSAGWKTTLLDTNPPAFLGCAPTGGPASLTQYKRWATGVLEILLGQNNPIIATTFKRLQFRQCLAYLVLYIWSMRAPFELCYALLGPFCLFRNHSFLLKASNHGFSIQLALFLSYNIYNFVEYKECGLSARTWWNNMRMRINLLLAPCFP
;
A
#
# COMPACT_ATOMS: atom_id res chain seq x y z
N MET A 1 23.59 -28.44 19.08
CA MET A 1 23.02 -27.63 17.98
C MET A 1 21.67 -27.12 18.46
N SER A 2 21.59 -25.87 18.92
CA SER A 2 20.31 -25.24 19.25
C SER A 2 19.52 -25.13 17.95
N SER A 3 18.30 -25.69 17.89
CA SER A 3 17.37 -25.44 16.80
C SER A 3 17.13 -23.93 16.74
N ALA A 4 17.56 -23.26 15.67
CA ALA A 4 17.27 -21.84 15.47
C ALA A 4 15.75 -21.62 15.65
N MET A 5 15.37 -20.68 16.51
CA MET A 5 13.97 -20.39 16.79
C MET A 5 13.30 -19.85 15.52
N LYS A 6 12.08 -20.31 15.23
CA LYS A 6 11.34 -19.89 14.04
C LYS A 6 10.96 -18.41 14.14
N LEU A 7 11.22 -17.64 13.09
CA LEU A 7 10.78 -16.24 12.99
C LEU A 7 9.33 -16.10 12.51
N GLN A 8 8.86 -17.08 11.74
CA GLN A 8 7.49 -17.09 11.21
C GLN A 8 6.94 -18.51 11.07
N GLU A 9 5.62 -18.61 11.01
CA GLU A 9 4.88 -19.82 10.70
C GLU A 9 3.80 -19.55 9.64
N ARG A 10 3.81 -20.33 8.56
CA ARG A 10 2.78 -20.31 7.52
C ARG A 10 1.65 -21.28 7.86
N VAL A 11 0.49 -20.75 8.20
CA VAL A 11 -0.69 -21.52 8.62
C VAL A 11 -1.76 -21.53 7.53
N THR A 12 -2.19 -22.71 7.10
CA THR A 12 -3.30 -22.88 6.16
C THR A 12 -4.64 -22.79 6.88
N VAL A 13 -5.57 -21.98 6.37
CA VAL A 13 -6.90 -21.82 6.99
C VAL A 13 -7.90 -22.78 6.32
N PRO A 14 -8.56 -23.68 7.09
CA PRO A 14 -9.53 -24.62 6.51
C PRO A 14 -10.80 -23.87 6.06
N ARG A 15 -11.30 -24.21 4.85
CA ARG A 15 -12.51 -23.60 4.26
C ARG A 15 -13.41 -24.61 3.51
N THR A 16 -13.46 -25.86 3.97
CA THR A 16 -14.17 -26.94 3.25
C THR A 16 -15.63 -26.63 2.94
N ALA A 17 -16.41 -26.14 3.92
CA ALA A 17 -17.82 -25.78 3.70
C ALA A 17 -17.98 -24.67 2.65
N TRP A 18 -17.12 -23.65 2.70
CA TRP A 18 -17.12 -22.56 1.72
C TRP A 18 -16.75 -23.03 0.31
N LYS A 19 -15.79 -23.94 0.17
CA LYS A 19 -15.45 -24.55 -1.12
C LYS A 19 -16.64 -25.31 -1.73
N LEU A 20 -17.38 -26.05 -0.91
CA LEU A 20 -18.58 -26.75 -1.36
C LEU A 20 -19.68 -25.77 -1.79
N ALA A 21 -19.87 -24.68 -1.05
CA ALA A 21 -20.80 -23.62 -1.41
C ALA A 21 -20.39 -22.92 -2.73
N ASP A 22 -19.09 -22.66 -2.92
CA ASP A 22 -18.55 -22.09 -4.16
C ASP A 22 -18.86 -22.97 -5.37
N ILE A 23 -18.61 -24.28 -5.24
CA ILE A 23 -18.88 -25.29 -6.28
C ILE A 23 -20.38 -25.39 -6.53
N PHE A 24 -21.21 -25.40 -5.49
CA PHE A 24 -22.67 -25.46 -5.65
C PHE A 24 -23.21 -24.28 -6.46
N ILE A 25 -22.80 -23.05 -6.12
CA ILE A 25 -23.21 -21.84 -6.87
C ILE A 25 -22.68 -21.89 -8.30
N LEU A 26 -21.43 -22.34 -8.50
CA LEU A 26 -20.87 -22.52 -9.85
C LEU A 26 -21.67 -23.52 -10.67
N CYS A 27 -22.08 -24.65 -10.09
CA CYS A 27 -22.94 -25.63 -10.76
C CYS A 27 -24.28 -25.00 -11.18
N LEU A 28 -24.91 -24.21 -10.30
CA LEU A 28 -26.16 -23.51 -10.63
C LEU A 28 -25.97 -22.51 -11.79
N LEU A 29 -24.86 -21.77 -11.79
CA LEU A 29 -24.50 -20.85 -12.88
C LEU A 29 -24.31 -21.60 -14.21
N LEU A 30 -23.57 -22.71 -14.21
CA LEU A 30 -23.34 -23.51 -15.42
C LEU A 30 -24.63 -24.15 -15.95
N VAL A 31 -25.50 -24.63 -15.07
CA VAL A 31 -26.81 -25.16 -15.44
C VAL A 31 -27.68 -24.05 -16.06
N LEU A 32 -27.69 -22.85 -15.45
CA LEU A 32 -28.41 -21.69 -16.00
C LEU A 32 -27.92 -21.37 -17.42
N LEU A 33 -26.61 -21.27 -17.65
CA LEU A 33 -26.04 -21.04 -18.98
C LEU A 33 -26.43 -22.14 -19.98
N SER A 34 -26.42 -23.40 -19.55
CA SER A 34 -26.83 -24.53 -20.39
C SER A 34 -28.30 -24.42 -20.81
N CYS A 35 -29.18 -24.04 -19.89
CA CYS A 35 -30.59 -23.77 -20.19
C CYS A 35 -30.75 -22.61 -21.19
N ARG A 36 -29.96 -21.54 -21.05
CA ARG A 36 -29.98 -20.38 -21.96
C ARG A 36 -29.55 -20.73 -23.37
N VAL A 37 -28.49 -21.52 -23.52
CA VAL A 37 -28.00 -21.99 -24.82
C VAL A 37 -29.06 -22.88 -25.49
N ALA A 38 -29.72 -23.75 -24.72
CA ALA A 38 -30.82 -24.57 -25.23
C ALA A 38 -32.04 -23.74 -25.66
N SER A 39 -32.26 -22.56 -25.06
CA SER A 39 -33.37 -21.65 -25.36
C SER A 39 -32.98 -20.44 -26.22
N LEU A 40 -31.82 -20.48 -26.91
CA LEU A 40 -31.25 -19.31 -27.61
C LEU A 40 -32.13 -18.77 -28.76
N GLY A 41 -33.10 -19.57 -29.23
CA GLY A 41 -34.06 -19.18 -30.27
C GLY A 41 -35.15 -18.18 -29.83
N GLU A 42 -35.21 -17.78 -28.56
CA GLU A 42 -36.30 -16.94 -28.01
C GLU A 42 -36.07 -15.41 -28.15
N GLY A 43 -35.07 -14.97 -28.93
CA GLY A 43 -34.87 -13.56 -29.33
C GLY A 43 -33.75 -12.81 -28.61
N GLY A 44 -33.56 -11.52 -28.96
CA GLY A 44 -32.39 -10.72 -28.56
C GLY A 44 -32.21 -10.52 -27.04
N ALA A 45 -33.30 -10.51 -26.26
CA ALA A 45 -33.21 -10.40 -24.80
C ALA A 45 -32.59 -11.65 -24.15
N GLY A 46 -32.86 -12.84 -24.69
CA GLY A 46 -32.26 -14.10 -24.22
C GLY A 46 -30.76 -14.17 -24.51
N ALA A 47 -30.33 -13.69 -25.69
CA ALA A 47 -28.92 -13.58 -26.04
C ALA A 47 -28.17 -12.59 -25.13
N ALA A 48 -28.76 -11.42 -24.86
CA ALA A 48 -28.18 -10.44 -23.94
C ALA A 48 -28.07 -11.00 -22.50
N ALA A 49 -29.10 -11.71 -22.03
CA ALA A 49 -29.06 -12.39 -20.73
C ALA A 49 -27.94 -13.44 -20.67
N LEU A 50 -27.79 -14.27 -21.72
CA LEU A 50 -26.72 -15.27 -21.81
C LEU A 50 -25.32 -14.63 -21.70
N VAL A 51 -25.07 -13.54 -22.40
CA VAL A 51 -23.77 -12.84 -22.36
C VAL A 51 -23.48 -12.30 -20.96
N CYS A 52 -24.46 -11.67 -20.31
CA CYS A 52 -24.29 -11.14 -18.95
C CYS A 52 -24.11 -12.27 -17.91
N GLU A 53 -24.94 -13.31 -17.97
CA GLU A 53 -24.84 -14.46 -17.07
C GLU A 53 -23.52 -15.23 -17.27
N ALA A 54 -23.00 -15.30 -18.50
CA ALA A 54 -21.69 -15.89 -18.80
C ALA A 54 -20.56 -15.06 -18.18
N TRP A 55 -20.65 -13.74 -18.27
CA TRP A 55 -19.73 -12.83 -17.57
C TRP A 55 -19.76 -13.02 -16.06
N PHE A 56 -20.95 -13.06 -15.44
CA PHE A 56 -21.07 -13.30 -14.00
C PHE A 56 -20.48 -14.64 -13.58
N THR A 57 -20.67 -15.68 -14.40
CA THR A 57 -20.08 -17.01 -14.19
C THR A 57 -18.56 -16.95 -14.27
N PHE A 58 -18.00 -16.25 -15.26
CA PHE A 58 -16.57 -16.02 -15.37
C PHE A 58 -16.01 -15.32 -14.14
N VAL A 59 -16.63 -14.24 -13.68
CA VAL A 59 -16.15 -13.52 -12.48
C VAL A 59 -16.28 -14.38 -11.21
N TRP A 60 -17.30 -15.25 -11.11
CA TRP A 60 -17.42 -16.20 -10.00
C TRP A 60 -16.23 -17.17 -9.97
N ILE A 61 -15.85 -17.74 -11.11
CA ILE A 61 -14.69 -18.64 -11.23
C ILE A 61 -13.40 -17.94 -10.76
N LEU A 62 -13.21 -16.68 -11.16
CA LEU A 62 -12.03 -15.92 -10.74
C LEU A 62 -12.03 -15.62 -9.23
N ASN A 63 -13.17 -15.26 -8.63
CA ASN A 63 -13.25 -15.04 -7.18
C ASN A 63 -12.99 -16.35 -6.40
N MET A 64 -13.53 -17.46 -6.89
CA MET A 64 -13.32 -18.79 -6.33
C MET A 64 -11.84 -19.17 -6.32
N ASN A 65 -11.09 -18.86 -7.40
CA ASN A 65 -9.65 -19.11 -7.49
C ASN A 65 -8.86 -18.49 -6.32
N ILE A 66 -9.19 -17.25 -5.95
CA ILE A 66 -8.53 -16.53 -4.86
C ILE A 66 -8.88 -17.15 -3.51
N LYS A 67 -10.17 -17.41 -3.25
CA LYS A 67 -10.66 -17.79 -1.91
C LYS A 67 -10.27 -19.20 -1.46
N TRP A 68 -9.81 -20.06 -2.38
CA TRP A 68 -9.67 -21.50 -2.11
C TRP A 68 -8.50 -21.92 -1.22
N ASN A 69 -7.38 -21.20 -1.24
CA ASN A 69 -6.18 -21.61 -0.50
C ASN A 69 -5.73 -20.53 0.46
N PRO A 70 -6.55 -20.12 1.44
CA PRO A 70 -6.19 -19.06 2.36
C PRO A 70 -5.05 -19.47 3.28
N VAL A 71 -4.11 -18.55 3.48
CA VAL A 71 -2.96 -18.70 4.34
C VAL A 71 -2.82 -17.47 5.22
N ARG A 72 -2.42 -17.69 6.47
CA ARG A 72 -2.01 -16.68 7.43
C ARG A 72 -0.56 -16.90 7.80
N PHE A 73 0.17 -15.82 8.06
CA PHE A 73 1.50 -15.90 8.66
C PHE A 73 1.43 -15.44 10.11
N HIS A 74 1.98 -16.25 11.01
CA HIS A 74 2.30 -15.85 12.37
C HIS A 74 3.78 -15.45 12.43
N THR A 75 4.10 -14.44 13.22
CA THR A 75 5.46 -13.88 13.34
C THR A 75 5.83 -13.81 14.80
N TYR A 76 7.11 -14.03 15.10
CA TYR A 76 7.65 -14.14 16.45
C TYR A 76 8.81 -13.14 16.64
N PRO A 77 8.51 -11.82 16.73
CA PRO A 77 9.55 -10.79 16.84
C PRO A 77 10.43 -10.95 18.07
N GLU A 78 9.96 -11.59 19.14
CA GLU A 78 10.73 -11.95 20.32
C GLU A 78 11.98 -12.79 19.99
N ASN A 79 11.91 -13.60 18.93
CA ASN A 79 13.02 -14.45 18.49
C ASN A 79 14.10 -13.67 17.72
N LEU A 80 13.81 -12.44 17.28
CA LEU A 80 14.81 -11.55 16.65
C LEU A 80 15.80 -10.98 17.68
N SER A 81 15.46 -10.98 18.97
CA SER A 81 16.34 -10.48 20.04
C SER A 81 17.67 -11.25 20.13
N GLN A 82 17.69 -12.51 19.67
CA GLN A 82 18.90 -13.33 19.60
C GLN A 82 19.75 -13.07 18.34
N ARG A 83 19.24 -12.25 17.40
CA ARG A 83 19.83 -11.96 16.08
C ARG A 83 19.89 -10.45 15.81
N MET A 84 20.13 -9.64 16.85
CA MET A 84 20.11 -8.17 16.75
C MET A 84 21.09 -7.62 15.71
N ASP A 85 22.26 -8.28 15.55
CA ASP A 85 23.27 -7.89 14.57
C ASP A 85 22.77 -8.04 13.13
N GLU A 86 21.82 -8.95 12.88
CA GLU A 86 21.27 -9.22 11.56
C GLU A 86 20.11 -8.31 11.16
N LEU A 87 19.66 -7.43 12.06
CA LEU A 87 18.57 -6.51 11.77
C LEU A 87 18.98 -5.53 10.65
N PRO A 88 18.24 -5.46 9.52
CA PRO A 88 18.60 -4.60 8.40
C PRO A 88 18.37 -3.12 8.73
N ALA A 89 19.01 -2.21 7.98
CA ALA A 89 18.52 -0.84 7.95
C ALA A 89 17.17 -0.75 7.22
N VAL A 90 16.35 0.23 7.59
CA VAL A 90 15.03 0.49 7.01
C VAL A 90 14.86 1.98 6.72
N ASP A 91 14.66 2.32 5.46
CA ASP A 91 14.24 3.67 5.04
C ASP A 91 12.71 3.73 4.98
N MET A 92 12.12 4.63 5.76
CA MET A 92 10.67 4.87 5.83
C MET A 92 10.32 6.07 4.96
N LEU A 93 9.61 5.83 3.87
CA LEU A 93 9.26 6.82 2.85
C LEU A 93 7.81 7.24 3.02
N VAL A 94 7.59 8.53 3.30
CA VAL A 94 6.28 9.15 3.44
C VAL A 94 6.05 10.09 2.27
N THR A 95 4.90 10.01 1.61
CA THR A 95 4.52 10.93 0.53
C THR A 95 3.31 11.77 0.92
N THR A 96 3.39 13.08 0.66
CA THR A 96 2.26 14.01 0.69
C THR A 96 2.25 14.81 -0.61
N ALA A 97 1.06 15.05 -1.17
CA ALA A 97 0.86 15.63 -2.48
C ALA A 97 0.40 17.09 -2.44
N ASP A 98 -0.45 17.44 -1.48
CA ASP A 98 -1.13 18.73 -1.45
C ASP A 98 -1.42 19.16 0.00
N PRO A 99 -0.84 20.27 0.50
CA PRO A 99 -1.00 20.71 1.87
C PRO A 99 -2.42 21.19 2.23
N GLU A 100 -3.27 21.49 1.24
CA GLU A 100 -4.68 21.86 1.48
C GLU A 100 -5.56 20.61 1.65
N LEU A 101 -5.38 19.61 0.78
CA LEU A 101 -6.12 18.35 0.84
C LEU A 101 -5.58 17.41 1.93
N GLU A 102 -4.28 17.49 2.21
CA GLU A 102 -3.53 16.71 3.19
C GLU A 102 -2.86 17.68 4.18
N PRO A 103 -3.60 18.19 5.18
CA PRO A 103 -3.09 19.20 6.09
C PRO A 103 -1.76 18.78 6.74
N PRO A 104 -0.78 19.70 6.93
CA PRO A 104 0.53 19.37 7.49
C PRO A 104 0.49 18.59 8.81
N LEU A 105 -0.51 18.85 9.66
CA LEU A 105 -0.70 18.15 10.93
C LEU A 105 -0.94 16.63 10.75
N MET A 106 -1.60 16.23 9.66
CA MET A 106 -1.82 14.82 9.31
C MET A 106 -0.47 14.14 9.05
N THR A 107 0.33 14.72 8.16
CA THR A 107 1.69 14.26 7.85
C THR A 107 2.58 14.20 9.10
N VAL A 108 2.52 15.24 9.96
CA VAL A 108 3.26 15.29 11.22
C VAL A 108 2.89 14.12 12.14
N ASN A 109 1.61 13.80 12.30
CA ASN A 109 1.19 12.69 13.16
C ASN A 109 1.65 11.33 12.63
N THR A 110 1.62 11.14 11.31
CA THR A 110 2.18 9.96 10.65
C THR A 110 3.68 9.85 10.90
N VAL A 111 4.43 10.93 10.69
CA VAL A 111 5.88 10.96 10.93
C VAL A 111 6.24 10.72 12.39
N LEU A 112 5.56 11.37 13.34
CA LEU A 112 5.78 11.14 14.78
C LEU A 112 5.54 9.68 15.16
N SER A 113 4.55 9.02 14.54
CA SER A 113 4.28 7.60 14.79
C SER A 113 5.40 6.69 14.26
N LEU A 114 6.01 7.04 13.12
CA LEU A 114 7.12 6.31 12.51
C LEU A 114 8.43 6.51 13.28
N LEU A 115 8.70 7.72 13.77
CA LEU A 115 9.89 8.01 14.58
C LEU A 115 9.88 7.27 15.94
N ALA A 116 8.71 6.82 16.40
CA ALA A 116 8.51 6.13 17.67
C ALA A 116 8.32 4.59 17.54
N VAL A 117 8.67 3.99 16.39
CA VAL A 117 8.61 2.52 16.23
C VAL A 117 9.62 1.81 17.14
N ASP A 118 9.32 0.57 17.50
CA ASP A 118 10.21 -0.28 18.28
C ASP A 118 11.24 -0.89 17.35
N TYR A 119 12.47 -0.38 17.44
CA TYR A 119 13.62 -0.94 16.75
C TYR A 119 14.88 -0.82 17.61
N PRO A 120 15.68 -1.89 17.77
CA PRO A 120 16.80 -1.87 18.71
C PRO A 120 17.89 -0.86 18.41
N ASP A 121 18.27 -0.71 17.14
CA ASP A 121 19.30 0.24 16.71
C ASP A 121 18.64 1.35 15.90
N VAL A 122 18.44 2.51 16.54
CA VAL A 122 17.78 3.66 15.93
C VAL A 122 18.58 4.21 14.75
N ASP A 123 19.91 4.04 14.71
CA ASP A 123 20.75 4.50 13.59
C ASP A 123 20.46 3.74 12.29
N LYS A 124 19.80 2.57 12.39
CA LYS A 124 19.37 1.78 11.23
C LYS A 124 18.06 2.28 10.62
N LEU A 125 17.41 3.27 11.22
CA LEU A 125 16.17 3.83 10.73
C LEU A 125 16.38 5.26 10.23
N ALA A 126 15.75 5.56 9.09
CA ALA A 126 15.64 6.92 8.58
C ALA A 126 14.24 7.15 8.00
N CYS A 127 13.69 8.32 8.25
CA CYS A 127 12.39 8.75 7.74
C CYS A 127 12.60 9.85 6.70
N TYR A 128 12.05 9.64 5.52
CA TYR A 128 12.09 10.57 4.40
C TYR A 128 10.67 11.00 4.07
N VAL A 129 10.42 12.30 4.02
CA VAL A 129 9.12 12.87 3.67
C VAL A 129 9.24 13.57 2.33
N SER A 130 8.56 13.05 1.32
CA SER A 130 8.37 13.72 0.04
C SER A 130 7.15 14.62 0.11
N ASP A 131 7.38 15.91 -0.13
CA ASP A 131 6.34 16.92 -0.26
C ASP A 131 6.26 17.36 -1.72
N ASP A 132 5.28 16.79 -2.42
CA ASP A 132 5.00 17.14 -3.80
C ASP A 132 4.33 18.50 -3.94
N GLY A 133 3.78 19.08 -2.87
CA GLY A 133 3.20 20.41 -2.85
C GLY A 133 4.24 21.52 -2.74
N CYS A 134 5.50 21.20 -2.39
CA CYS A 134 6.57 22.15 -2.11
C CYS A 134 6.16 23.21 -1.07
N SER A 135 5.48 22.79 0.00
CA SER A 135 4.92 23.70 0.99
C SER A 135 5.96 24.07 2.06
N PRO A 136 6.27 25.38 2.25
CA PRO A 136 7.09 25.81 3.37
C PRO A 136 6.43 25.51 4.72
N VAL A 137 5.09 25.48 4.78
CA VAL A 137 4.33 25.15 6.00
C VAL A 137 4.52 23.67 6.37
N THR A 138 4.49 22.76 5.39
CA THR A 138 4.78 21.34 5.63
C THR A 138 6.21 21.14 6.13
N CYS A 139 7.19 21.80 5.51
CA CYS A 139 8.58 21.75 5.95
C CYS A 139 8.74 22.31 7.39
N TYR A 140 8.09 23.43 7.70
CA TYR A 140 8.06 24.02 9.04
C TYR A 140 7.44 23.06 10.07
N ALA A 141 6.28 22.48 9.75
CA ALA A 141 5.57 21.57 10.64
C ALA A 141 6.42 20.33 10.98
N LEU A 142 7.16 19.78 10.01
CA LEU A 142 8.08 18.66 10.23
C LEU A 142 9.28 19.03 11.10
N ARG A 143 9.80 20.26 10.98
CA ARG A 143 10.86 20.78 11.86
C ARG A 143 10.38 20.86 13.30
N GLU A 144 9.19 21.43 13.53
CA GLU A 144 8.58 21.50 14.87
C GLU A 144 8.29 20.10 15.42
N ALA A 145 7.83 19.18 14.57
CA ALA A 145 7.61 17.79 14.92
C ALA A 145 8.90 17.09 15.37
N ALA A 146 10.04 17.35 14.72
CA ALA A 146 11.34 16.85 15.17
C ALA A 146 11.70 17.36 16.58
N GLY A 147 11.36 18.62 16.89
CA GLY A 147 11.49 19.18 18.23
C GLY A 147 10.64 18.41 19.27
N PHE A 148 9.36 18.19 18.96
CA PHE A 148 8.45 17.43 19.83
C PHE A 148 8.81 15.94 19.95
N ALA A 149 9.37 15.33 18.90
CA ALA A 149 9.78 13.92 18.89
C ALA A 149 10.80 13.60 20.01
N ARG A 150 11.64 14.58 20.37
CA ARG A 150 12.58 14.47 21.52
C ARG A 150 11.89 14.21 22.85
N LEU A 151 10.64 14.62 22.99
CA LEU A 151 9.81 14.39 24.18
C LEU A 151 8.93 13.14 23.99
N TRP A 152 8.31 13.02 22.82
CA TRP A 152 7.35 11.96 22.52
C TRP A 152 7.98 10.58 22.47
N VAL A 153 9.13 10.42 21.79
CA VAL A 153 9.76 9.10 21.60
C VAL A 153 10.23 8.49 22.94
N PRO A 154 10.93 9.21 23.84
CA PRO A 154 11.26 8.68 25.16
C PRO A 154 10.03 8.37 26.02
N PHE A 155 9.00 9.23 25.99
CA PHE A 155 7.74 8.96 26.70
C PHE A 155 7.08 7.65 26.21
N CYS A 156 7.01 7.48 24.90
CA CYS A 156 6.52 6.30 24.23
C CYS A 156 7.22 5.01 24.67
N LYS A 157 8.56 5.03 24.69
CA LYS A 157 9.38 3.89 25.10
C LYS A 157 9.28 3.61 26.60
N ARG A 158 9.34 4.64 27.44
CA ARG A 158 9.30 4.54 28.90
C ARG A 158 7.98 3.95 29.41
N HIS A 159 6.86 4.35 28.83
CA HIS A 159 5.52 3.96 29.30
C HIS A 159 4.84 2.89 28.44
N GLY A 160 5.55 2.28 27.48
CA GLY A 160 5.02 1.20 26.66
C GLY A 160 3.78 1.61 25.85
N VAL A 161 3.75 2.85 25.35
CA VAL A 161 2.59 3.39 24.61
C VAL A 161 2.32 2.57 23.35
N GLY A 162 1.17 1.90 23.24
CA GLY A 162 0.85 1.09 22.07
C GLY A 162 0.70 1.93 20.79
N VAL A 163 -0.24 2.88 20.78
CA VAL A 163 -0.51 3.70 19.59
C VAL A 163 0.47 4.86 19.52
N ARG A 164 1.31 4.88 18.47
CA ARG A 164 2.41 5.86 18.36
C ARG A 164 1.99 7.22 17.78
N ALA A 165 0.76 7.34 17.28
CA ALA A 165 0.19 8.60 16.82
C ALA A 165 -0.39 9.41 18.01
N PRO A 166 0.17 10.60 18.33
CA PRO A 166 -0.27 11.38 19.49
C PRO A 166 -1.75 11.75 19.47
N PHE A 167 -2.28 12.17 18.31
CA PHE A 167 -3.68 12.59 18.21
C PHE A 167 -4.67 11.48 18.60
N ILE A 168 -4.38 10.22 18.26
CA ILE A 168 -5.21 9.07 18.64
C ILE A 168 -4.99 8.72 20.11
N TYR A 169 -3.73 8.73 20.55
CA TYR A 169 -3.38 8.44 21.94
C TYR A 169 -4.11 9.39 22.90
N PHE A 170 -4.05 10.70 22.64
CA PHE A 170 -4.68 11.73 23.48
C PHE A 170 -6.18 11.92 23.27
N ALA A 171 -6.76 11.40 22.18
CA ALA A 171 -8.22 11.38 21.97
C ALA A 171 -8.94 10.38 22.89
N SER A 172 -8.24 9.35 23.37
CA SER A 172 -8.78 8.40 24.34
C SER A 172 -8.86 9.00 25.76
N SER A 173 -9.79 8.50 26.57
CA SER A 173 -9.90 8.92 27.98
C SER A 173 -8.57 8.68 28.72
N ARG A 174 -8.20 9.62 29.59
CA ARG A 174 -6.99 9.52 30.42
C ARG A 174 -6.92 8.12 31.06
N PRO A 175 -5.79 7.40 30.98
CA PRO A 175 -5.63 6.12 31.66
C PRO A 175 -5.96 6.26 33.16
N GLU A 176 -6.71 5.32 33.73
CA GLU A 176 -7.06 5.36 35.16
C GLU A 176 -5.78 5.29 36.03
N PRO A 177 -5.73 6.06 37.13
CA PRO A 177 -4.53 6.22 37.96
C PRO A 177 -4.03 4.93 38.63
N ASP A 178 -4.83 3.86 38.68
CA ASP A 178 -4.55 2.64 39.44
C ASP A 178 -3.37 1.79 38.93
N LEU A 179 -2.73 2.17 37.81
CA LEU A 179 -1.58 1.45 37.24
C LEU A 179 -0.29 2.26 37.07
N ALA A 180 -0.30 3.59 37.26
CA ALA A 180 0.72 4.45 36.65
C ALA A 180 1.58 5.28 37.60
N GLY A 181 1.19 5.44 38.87
CA GLY A 181 1.91 6.26 39.85
C GLY A 181 1.94 7.77 39.51
N ASP A 182 2.27 8.59 40.49
CA ASP A 182 2.23 10.06 40.37
C ASP A 182 3.09 10.59 39.21
N LYS A 183 4.24 9.96 38.95
CA LYS A 183 5.17 10.38 37.89
C LYS A 183 4.62 10.23 36.47
N PHE A 184 3.84 9.18 36.19
CA PHE A 184 3.22 9.05 34.86
C PHE A 184 2.15 10.12 34.64
N SER A 185 1.38 10.44 35.69
CA SER A 185 0.35 11.46 35.64
C SER A 185 0.94 12.80 35.19
N ASP A 186 2.05 13.19 35.79
CA ASP A 186 2.75 14.45 35.49
C ASP A 186 3.39 14.43 34.09
N ASP A 187 4.11 13.35 33.75
CA ASP A 187 4.69 13.16 32.41
C ASP A 187 3.59 13.23 31.33
N TRP A 188 2.43 12.59 31.54
CA TRP A 188 1.32 12.60 30.59
C TRP A 188 0.73 14.00 30.39
N ILE A 189 0.49 14.75 31.47
CA ILE A 189 -0.05 16.13 31.40
C ILE A 189 0.92 17.03 30.66
N PHE A 190 2.21 16.91 30.98
CA PHE A 190 3.26 17.69 30.33
C PHE A 190 3.32 17.40 28.83
N ILE A 191 3.42 16.13 28.43
CA ILE A 191 3.55 15.75 27.01
C ILE A 191 2.27 16.12 26.23
N LYS A 192 1.09 15.96 26.82
CA LYS A 192 -0.15 16.43 26.18
C LYS A 192 -0.13 17.93 25.96
N SER A 193 0.30 18.72 26.95
CA SER A 193 0.40 20.17 26.81
C SER A 193 1.39 20.57 25.71
N GLU A 194 2.53 19.90 25.60
CA GLU A 194 3.49 20.14 24.52
C GLU A 194 2.94 19.74 23.15
N TYR A 195 2.15 18.67 23.07
CA TYR A 195 1.46 18.30 21.84
C TYR A 195 0.41 19.34 21.42
N ASP A 196 -0.41 19.83 22.36
CA ASP A 196 -1.40 20.87 22.09
C ASP A 196 -0.74 22.17 21.61
N LYS A 197 0.45 22.51 22.15
CA LYS A 197 1.28 23.63 21.67
C LYS A 197 1.76 23.39 20.23
N LEU A 198 2.25 22.19 19.92
CA LEU A 198 2.67 21.83 18.56
C LEU A 198 1.51 21.98 17.57
N VAL A 199 0.32 21.46 17.91
CA VAL A 199 -0.89 21.59 17.09
C VAL A 199 -1.20 23.07 16.83
N SER A 200 -1.25 23.89 17.89
CA SER A 200 -1.52 25.32 17.76
C SER A 200 -0.47 26.03 16.89
N LEU A 201 0.82 25.68 17.01
CA LEU A 201 1.88 26.26 16.19
C LEU A 201 1.68 25.93 14.71
N ILE A 202 1.37 24.67 14.38
CA ILE A 202 1.15 24.23 13.00
C ILE A 202 -0.11 24.88 12.41
N GLU A 203 -1.23 24.89 13.14
CA GLU A 203 -2.49 25.46 12.66
C GLU A 203 -2.44 26.99 12.49
N SER A 204 -1.61 27.67 13.28
CA SER A 204 -1.36 29.12 13.17
C SER A 204 -0.32 29.49 12.12
N ALA A 205 0.39 28.52 11.56
CA ALA A 205 1.50 28.78 10.63
C ALA A 205 0.97 29.33 9.31
N ASP A 206 1.43 30.53 8.97
CA ASP A 206 1.12 31.21 7.71
C ASP A 206 2.36 31.27 6.83
N GLU A 207 2.22 30.82 5.58
CA GLU A 207 3.29 30.77 4.59
C GLU A 207 3.95 32.15 4.41
N ALA A 208 3.14 33.20 4.23
CA ALA A 208 3.67 34.54 3.98
C ALA A 208 4.51 35.05 5.15
N SER A 209 4.10 34.72 6.38
CA SER A 209 4.81 35.09 7.60
C SER A 209 6.12 34.29 7.77
N LEU A 210 6.12 33.00 7.46
CA LEU A 210 7.34 32.17 7.44
C LEU A 210 8.38 32.72 6.47
N LEU A 211 7.98 33.10 5.26
CA LEU A 211 8.90 33.62 4.23
C LEU A 211 9.39 35.04 4.53
N ARG A 212 8.58 35.89 5.18
CA ARG A 212 8.95 37.26 5.56
C ARG A 212 9.89 37.31 6.77
N HIS A 213 9.70 36.42 7.74
CA HIS A 213 10.45 36.41 9.00
C HIS A 213 11.59 35.37 9.02
N ASP A 214 12.00 34.88 7.85
CA ASP A 214 13.12 33.95 7.68
C ASP A 214 14.50 34.63 7.87
N HIS A 215 14.80 35.04 9.10
CA HIS A 215 16.07 35.71 9.44
C HIS A 215 17.28 34.76 9.35
N ALA A 216 17.05 33.45 9.48
CA ALA A 216 18.09 32.42 9.44
C ALA A 216 18.32 31.84 8.03
N GLY A 217 17.51 32.23 7.03
CA GLY A 217 17.61 31.72 5.66
C GLY A 217 17.11 30.28 5.50
N GLU A 218 16.37 29.75 6.48
CA GLU A 218 15.86 28.38 6.52
C GLU A 218 14.82 28.09 5.44
N PHE A 219 14.05 29.09 5.01
CA PHE A 219 12.97 28.94 4.02
C PHE A 219 13.25 29.69 2.72
N THR A 220 14.47 30.18 2.52
CA THR A 220 14.83 31.00 1.36
C THR A 220 14.70 30.23 0.04
N GLU A 221 14.86 28.91 0.05
CA GLU A 221 14.67 28.04 -1.13
C GLU A 221 13.21 27.97 -1.61
N PHE A 222 12.24 28.32 -0.76
CA PHE A 222 10.82 28.34 -1.11
C PHE A 222 10.38 29.71 -1.68
N LYS A 223 11.21 30.75 -1.61
CA LYS A 223 10.84 32.09 -2.08
C LYS A 223 10.67 32.08 -3.61
N GLY A 224 9.43 32.30 -4.06
CA GLY A 224 9.08 32.31 -5.48
C GLY A 224 8.95 30.91 -6.09
N ALA A 225 8.96 29.85 -5.27
CA ALA A 225 8.64 28.50 -5.72
C ALA A 225 7.14 28.38 -5.99
N GLU A 226 6.77 27.75 -7.10
CA GLU A 226 5.39 27.36 -7.39
C GLU A 226 5.29 25.84 -7.36
N CYS A 227 4.17 25.27 -6.90
CA CYS A 227 3.97 23.81 -6.81
C CYS A 227 4.30 23.04 -8.11
N GLY A 228 4.15 23.65 -9.29
CA GLY A 228 4.47 23.04 -10.58
C GLY A 228 5.82 23.44 -11.20
N ASP A 229 6.56 24.37 -10.59
CA ASP A 229 7.81 24.91 -11.13
C ASP A 229 8.72 25.43 -10.01
N HIS A 230 9.66 24.59 -9.57
CA HIS A 230 10.58 24.90 -8.49
C HIS A 230 11.80 23.95 -8.49
N PRO A 231 12.97 24.39 -8.00
CA PRO A 231 14.14 23.53 -7.87
C PRO A 231 13.92 22.43 -6.82
N ALA A 232 14.76 21.39 -6.85
CA ALA A 232 14.79 20.39 -5.79
C ALA A 232 15.24 21.01 -4.45
N ILE A 233 14.46 20.75 -3.39
CA ILE A 233 14.74 21.17 -2.01
C ILE A 233 14.93 19.90 -1.18
N VAL A 234 16.09 19.77 -0.54
CA VAL A 234 16.39 18.64 0.36
C VAL A 234 16.95 19.20 1.65
N LYS A 235 16.33 18.86 2.78
CA LYS A 235 16.71 19.34 4.11
C LYS A 235 16.77 18.19 5.10
N VAL A 236 17.88 18.08 5.83
CA VAL A 236 17.99 17.19 6.99
C VAL A 236 17.44 17.94 8.19
N LEU A 237 16.25 17.56 8.65
CA LEU A 237 15.55 18.20 9.77
C LEU A 237 16.02 17.62 11.12
N TRP A 238 16.40 16.34 11.13
CA TRP A 238 17.01 15.70 12.27
C TRP A 238 18.09 14.71 11.83
N ASP A 239 19.23 14.76 12.50
CA ASP A 239 20.38 13.89 12.27
C ASP A 239 20.77 13.22 13.58
N ASN A 240 20.43 11.93 13.70
CA ASN A 240 20.65 11.13 14.90
C ASN A 240 22.14 10.87 15.17
N SER A 241 23.00 10.99 14.16
CA SER A 241 24.45 10.79 14.32
C SER A 241 25.08 11.81 15.28
N LYS A 242 24.43 12.97 15.45
CA LYS A 242 24.85 14.02 16.38
C LYS A 242 24.44 13.75 17.83
N SER A 243 23.56 12.76 18.06
CA SER A 243 23.09 12.31 19.37
C SER A 243 23.58 10.92 19.77
N SER A 244 24.48 10.31 18.98
CA SER A 244 25.04 8.99 19.24
C SER A 244 25.74 8.94 20.60
N GLY A 245 25.17 8.19 21.56
CA GLY A 245 25.77 7.92 22.87
C GLY A 245 24.85 8.02 24.08
N THR A 246 23.68 8.65 23.97
CA THR A 246 22.75 8.84 25.13
C THR A 246 21.62 7.82 25.20
N GLY A 247 21.36 7.03 24.14
CA GLY A 247 20.24 6.08 24.07
C GLY A 247 18.86 6.74 23.92
N GLU A 248 18.80 8.08 23.83
CA GLU A 248 17.56 8.88 23.76
C GLU A 248 17.25 9.40 22.33
N GLY A 249 17.97 8.91 21.33
CA GLY A 249 17.81 9.30 19.92
C GLY A 249 16.55 8.71 19.26
N PHE A 250 16.18 9.29 18.12
CA PHE A 250 15.11 8.82 17.21
C PHE A 250 15.61 8.89 15.75
N PRO A 251 14.93 8.20 14.81
CA PRO A 251 15.41 8.04 13.43
C PRO A 251 15.72 9.39 12.75
N ASN A 252 16.64 9.37 11.78
CA ASN A 252 16.92 10.56 10.95
C ASN A 252 15.62 11.05 10.29
N LEU A 253 15.46 12.36 10.12
CA LEU A 253 14.32 12.95 9.43
C LEU A 253 14.80 13.86 8.30
N VAL A 254 14.43 13.50 7.07
CA VAL A 254 14.80 14.22 5.85
C VAL A 254 13.55 14.67 5.11
N TYR A 255 13.46 15.97 4.85
CA TYR A 255 12.45 16.57 3.98
C TYR A 255 12.98 16.63 2.54
N VAL A 256 12.14 16.23 1.59
CA VAL A 256 12.44 16.23 0.16
C VAL A 256 11.26 16.85 -0.59
N SER A 257 11.53 17.89 -1.36
CA SER A 257 10.64 18.37 -2.41
C SER A 257 11.41 18.24 -3.72
N ARG A 258 10.94 17.35 -4.61
CA ARG A 258 11.62 17.05 -5.88
C ARG A 258 11.55 18.24 -6.83
N GLU A 259 12.49 18.37 -7.74
CA GLU A 259 12.38 19.41 -8.76
C GLU A 259 11.14 19.15 -9.62
N LYS A 260 10.36 20.21 -9.84
CA LYS A 260 9.25 20.20 -10.80
C LYS A 260 9.47 21.31 -11.81
N SER A 261 9.12 21.01 -13.06
CA SER A 261 9.13 21.97 -14.13
C SER A 261 7.92 21.70 -15.01
N ARG A 262 7.25 22.76 -15.46
CA ARG A 262 6.08 22.67 -16.35
C ARG A 262 6.36 21.96 -17.69
N LYS A 263 7.63 21.72 -18.02
CA LYS A 263 8.08 21.05 -19.25
C LYS A 263 8.23 19.54 -19.12
N HIS A 264 8.22 19.00 -17.91
CA HIS A 264 8.47 17.58 -17.64
C HIS A 264 7.27 16.95 -16.94
N ASP A 265 6.88 15.75 -17.36
CA ASP A 265 5.93 14.95 -16.61
C ASP A 265 6.59 14.47 -15.31
N HIS A 266 5.85 14.52 -14.22
CA HIS A 266 6.33 14.16 -12.89
C HIS A 266 5.73 12.85 -12.38
N HIS A 267 4.83 12.20 -13.13
CA HIS A 267 4.34 10.85 -12.82
C HIS A 267 3.74 10.68 -11.40
N TYR A 268 3.14 11.75 -10.86
CA TYR A 268 2.45 11.77 -9.57
C TYR A 268 3.24 11.04 -8.45
N LYS A 269 2.57 10.14 -7.71
CA LYS A 269 3.15 9.41 -6.58
C LYS A 269 4.27 8.43 -6.98
N ALA A 270 4.19 7.78 -8.15
CA ALA A 270 5.25 6.91 -8.63
C ALA A 270 6.58 7.66 -8.75
N GLY A 271 6.54 8.85 -9.37
CA GLY A 271 7.73 9.69 -9.52
C GLY A 271 8.26 10.18 -8.18
N ALA A 272 7.40 10.56 -7.23
CA ALA A 272 7.80 10.97 -5.88
C ALA A 272 8.52 9.82 -5.14
N MET A 273 7.95 8.62 -5.21
CA MET A 273 8.55 7.41 -4.65
C MET A 273 9.90 7.06 -5.30
N ASN A 274 10.02 7.23 -6.62
CA ASN A 274 11.28 7.01 -7.33
C ASN A 274 12.36 8.02 -6.94
N VAL A 275 12.01 9.30 -6.78
CA VAL A 275 12.94 10.31 -6.24
C VAL A 275 13.37 9.93 -4.82
N LEU A 276 12.43 9.59 -3.92
CA LEU A 276 12.77 9.16 -2.57
C LEU A 276 13.66 7.91 -2.56
N ALA A 277 13.43 6.96 -3.46
CA ALA A 277 14.27 5.77 -3.58
C ALA A 277 15.71 6.12 -3.99
N ARG A 278 15.91 7.12 -4.86
CA ARG A 278 17.24 7.64 -5.22
C ARG A 278 17.89 8.44 -4.11
N VAL A 279 17.16 9.35 -3.48
CA VAL A 279 17.65 10.19 -2.38
C VAL A 279 18.10 9.33 -1.20
N SER A 280 17.25 8.40 -0.77
CA SER A 280 17.60 7.47 0.32
C SER A 280 18.78 6.58 -0.05
N ALA A 281 18.92 6.17 -1.32
CA ALA A 281 20.07 5.37 -1.77
C ALA A 281 21.41 6.12 -1.63
N VAL A 282 21.46 7.43 -1.90
CA VAL A 282 22.71 8.20 -1.77
C VAL A 282 22.98 8.70 -0.35
N MET A 283 21.99 8.63 0.54
CA MET A 283 22.10 9.09 1.94
C MET A 283 22.37 7.92 2.92
N THR A 284 21.48 6.93 2.97
CA THR A 284 21.51 5.82 3.96
C THR A 284 21.64 4.44 3.33
N ASN A 285 21.14 4.28 2.09
CA ASN A 285 21.13 3.04 1.33
C ASN A 285 20.59 1.82 2.09
N ALA A 286 19.47 1.97 2.81
CA ALA A 286 18.92 0.85 3.58
C ALA A 286 18.43 -0.28 2.65
N PRO A 287 18.71 -1.57 2.95
CA PRO A 287 18.30 -2.67 2.08
C PRO A 287 16.77 -2.90 2.08
N ILE A 288 16.05 -2.36 3.07
CA ILE A 288 14.59 -2.42 3.18
C ILE A 288 14.02 -1.00 3.08
N ILE A 289 12.93 -0.87 2.33
CA ILE A 289 12.17 0.36 2.16
C ILE A 289 10.76 0.11 2.67
N LEU A 290 10.30 0.88 3.65
CA LEU A 290 8.90 0.95 4.04
C LEU A 290 8.27 2.16 3.33
N ASN A 291 7.18 1.98 2.59
CA ASN A 291 6.42 3.12 2.07
C ASN A 291 5.10 3.31 2.84
N VAL A 292 4.75 4.56 3.13
CA VAL A 292 3.57 4.95 3.92
C VAL A 292 2.95 6.22 3.34
N ASP A 293 1.64 6.28 3.28
CA ASP A 293 0.91 7.51 2.93
C ASP A 293 0.81 8.46 4.12
N CYS A 294 0.72 9.77 3.87
CA CYS A 294 0.68 10.78 4.93
C CYS A 294 -0.52 10.63 5.88
N ASP A 295 -1.58 9.94 5.45
CA ASP A 295 -2.79 9.67 6.23
C ASP A 295 -2.78 8.32 6.97
N MET A 296 -1.67 7.58 6.94
CA MET A 296 -1.49 6.26 7.55
C MET A 296 -0.44 6.28 8.66
N PHE A 297 -0.85 6.03 9.91
CA PHE A 297 0.06 6.04 11.06
C PHE A 297 0.30 4.64 11.66
N VAL A 298 1.40 4.50 12.39
CA VAL A 298 1.77 3.27 13.12
C VAL A 298 0.86 3.07 14.33
N ASN A 299 0.13 1.95 14.32
CA ASN A 299 -0.74 1.52 15.40
C ASN A 299 -0.18 0.33 16.20
N ASN A 300 0.70 -0.49 15.60
CA ASN A 300 1.52 -1.47 16.31
C ASN A 300 2.99 -1.05 16.24
N PRO A 301 3.65 -0.73 17.36
CA PRO A 301 5.00 -0.19 17.34
C PRO A 301 6.04 -1.22 16.89
N GLN A 302 5.74 -2.52 16.98
CA GLN A 302 6.61 -3.62 16.56
C GLN A 302 6.46 -3.99 15.08
N VAL A 303 5.73 -3.21 14.27
CA VAL A 303 5.46 -3.53 12.87
C VAL A 303 6.72 -3.80 12.04
N VAL A 304 7.79 -3.03 12.27
CA VAL A 304 9.07 -3.21 11.57
C VAL A 304 9.71 -4.57 11.90
N LEU A 305 9.63 -4.99 13.17
CA LEU A 305 10.13 -6.30 13.62
C LEU A 305 9.30 -7.46 13.05
N HIS A 306 7.98 -7.31 13.04
CA HIS A 306 7.08 -8.29 12.41
C HIS A 306 7.34 -8.43 10.90
N ALA A 307 7.55 -7.32 10.19
CA ALA A 307 7.90 -7.35 8.77
C ALA A 307 9.28 -8.02 8.55
N THR A 308 10.24 -7.71 9.41
CA THR A 308 11.58 -8.33 9.40
C THR A 308 11.51 -9.85 9.59
N CYS A 309 10.63 -10.34 10.47
CA CYS A 309 10.38 -11.78 10.61
C CYS A 309 9.95 -12.46 9.31
N LEU A 310 9.12 -11.80 8.49
CA LEU A 310 8.68 -12.35 7.21
C LEU A 310 9.71 -12.18 6.10
N LEU A 311 10.51 -11.11 6.13
CA LEU A 311 11.60 -10.91 5.18
C LEU A 311 12.73 -11.92 5.41
N LEU A 312 13.14 -12.14 6.65
CA LEU A 312 14.29 -12.99 7.01
C LEU A 312 13.91 -14.43 7.37
N GLY A 313 12.63 -14.72 7.57
CA GLY A 313 12.16 -16.02 8.09
C GLY A 313 11.95 -17.12 7.04
N PHE A 314 12.35 -16.90 5.79
CA PHE A 314 12.33 -17.93 4.74
C PHE A 314 13.75 -18.33 4.35
N ASP A 315 13.98 -19.63 4.15
CA ASP A 315 15.26 -20.15 3.64
C ASP A 315 15.52 -19.66 2.21
N ASP A 316 14.45 -19.60 1.40
CA ASP A 316 14.48 -19.04 0.05
C ASP A 316 13.87 -17.64 0.04
N GLU A 317 14.72 -16.63 -0.17
CA GLU A 317 14.30 -15.23 -0.26
C GLU A 317 13.26 -14.95 -1.35
N THR A 318 13.17 -15.81 -2.38
CA THR A 318 12.14 -15.67 -3.42
C THR A 318 10.73 -15.73 -2.84
N CYS A 319 10.57 -16.31 -1.65
CA CYS A 319 9.31 -16.44 -0.93
C CYS A 319 8.82 -15.13 -0.28
N SER A 320 9.67 -14.11 -0.15
CA SER A 320 9.29 -12.80 0.42
C SER A 320 10.06 -11.66 -0.24
N GLY A 321 9.53 -11.21 -1.39
CA GLY A 321 10.03 -10.03 -2.07
C GLY A 321 9.59 -8.73 -1.39
N PHE A 322 8.31 -8.64 -1.04
CA PHE A 322 7.81 -7.59 -0.16
C PHE A 322 6.79 -8.14 0.84
N VAL A 323 6.62 -7.39 1.93
CA VAL A 323 5.64 -7.64 2.97
C VAL A 323 4.59 -6.53 2.94
N GLN A 324 3.35 -6.87 2.59
CA GLN A 324 2.24 -5.93 2.58
C GLN A 324 1.45 -6.02 3.89
N VAL A 325 1.25 -4.88 4.55
CA VAL A 325 0.29 -4.76 5.65
C VAL A 325 -1.08 -4.38 5.07
N PRO A 326 -2.19 -5.05 5.48
CA PRO A 326 -3.52 -4.64 5.06
C PRO A 326 -3.84 -3.22 5.53
N GLN A 327 -4.38 -2.40 4.61
CA GLN A 327 -4.94 -1.10 4.99
C GLN A 327 -6.16 -1.30 5.89
N ARG A 328 -6.21 -0.55 7.00
CA ARG A 328 -7.34 -0.49 7.93
C ARG A 328 -7.55 0.96 8.34
N PHE A 329 -8.79 1.33 8.61
CA PHE A 329 -9.15 2.73 8.83
C PHE A 329 -9.63 3.00 10.27
N TYR A 330 -9.29 4.16 10.82
CA TYR A 330 -9.88 4.67 12.06
C TYR A 330 -11.10 5.55 11.75
N GLY A 331 -11.86 5.96 12.77
CA GLY A 331 -12.99 6.89 12.58
C GLY A 331 -14.11 6.34 11.67
N LYS A 332 -14.25 5.01 11.61
CA LYS A 332 -15.16 4.31 10.69
C LYS A 332 -16.60 4.81 10.82
N LEU A 333 -17.21 5.16 9.69
CA LEU A 333 -18.64 5.42 9.63
C LEU A 333 -19.42 4.14 9.96
N LYS A 334 -20.43 4.29 10.81
CA LYS A 334 -21.34 3.19 11.17
C LYS A 334 -22.00 2.61 9.91
N ASP A 335 -21.96 1.28 9.79
CA ASP A 335 -22.53 0.52 8.68
C ASP A 335 -21.96 0.82 7.29
N ASP A 336 -20.81 1.51 7.20
CA ASP A 336 -20.06 1.82 5.98
C ASP A 336 -20.95 2.22 4.78
N PRO A 337 -21.65 3.36 4.84
CA PRO A 337 -22.63 3.75 3.82
C PRO A 337 -22.03 3.93 2.42
N PHE A 338 -20.71 4.13 2.33
CA PHE A 338 -19.99 4.37 1.08
C PHE A 338 -19.17 3.15 0.59
N GLY A 339 -19.06 2.08 1.40
CA GLY A 339 -18.33 0.87 1.02
C GLY A 339 -16.80 1.04 1.01
N ASN A 340 -16.26 2.02 1.73
CA ASN A 340 -14.84 2.36 1.68
C ASN A 340 -13.97 1.48 2.59
N GLN A 341 -14.56 0.77 3.54
CA GLN A 341 -13.79 0.02 4.53
C GLN A 341 -13.29 -1.32 4.00
N MET A 342 -13.93 -1.85 2.94
CA MET A 342 -13.55 -3.09 2.24
C MET A 342 -13.23 -4.30 3.14
N GLU A 343 -13.85 -4.38 4.33
CA GLU A 343 -13.43 -5.34 5.36
C GLU A 343 -13.60 -6.80 4.93
N VAL A 344 -14.69 -7.12 4.24
CA VAL A 344 -14.94 -8.48 3.73
C VAL A 344 -13.94 -8.87 2.66
N LEU A 345 -13.57 -7.92 1.78
CA LEU A 345 -12.54 -8.15 0.77
C LEU A 345 -11.20 -8.49 1.45
N ARG A 346 -10.81 -7.70 2.45
CA ARG A 346 -9.60 -7.94 3.24
C ARG A 346 -9.62 -9.30 3.95
N GLU A 347 -10.65 -9.59 4.73
CA GLU A 347 -10.75 -10.81 5.54
C GLU A 347 -10.91 -12.10 4.71
N LYS A 348 -11.62 -12.03 3.57
CA LYS A 348 -11.96 -13.21 2.79
C LYS A 348 -11.04 -13.45 1.59
N LEU A 349 -10.46 -12.42 0.98
CA LEU A 349 -9.61 -12.57 -0.21
C LEU A 349 -8.11 -12.51 0.11
N PHE A 350 -7.65 -11.68 1.06
CA PHE A 350 -6.19 -11.45 1.20
C PHE A 350 -5.43 -12.69 1.65
N GLY A 351 -5.99 -13.46 2.59
CA GLY A 351 -5.41 -14.75 2.96
C GLY A 351 -5.33 -15.70 1.76
N GLY A 352 -6.34 -15.67 0.88
CA GLY A 352 -6.37 -16.43 -0.37
C GLY A 352 -5.23 -16.05 -1.32
N LEU A 353 -5.04 -14.75 -1.55
CA LEU A 353 -3.93 -14.20 -2.33
C LEU A 353 -2.56 -14.59 -1.74
N ALA A 354 -2.43 -14.52 -0.41
CA ALA A 354 -1.22 -14.93 0.31
C ALA A 354 -0.89 -16.43 0.13
N GLY A 355 -1.88 -17.26 -0.20
CA GLY A 355 -1.67 -18.68 -0.52
C GLY A 355 -1.35 -18.98 -1.98
N LEU A 356 -1.43 -18.00 -2.89
CA LEU A 356 -1.02 -18.10 -4.29
C LEU A 356 0.46 -17.72 -4.44
N GLN A 357 0.77 -16.78 -5.32
CA GLN A 357 2.10 -16.19 -5.43
C GLN A 357 2.31 -15.06 -4.40
N GLY A 358 1.22 -14.49 -3.88
CA GLY A 358 1.25 -13.53 -2.79
C GLY A 358 0.24 -12.40 -2.96
N ILE A 359 0.14 -11.57 -1.93
CA ILE A 359 -0.72 -10.37 -1.92
C ILE A 359 -0.18 -9.29 -2.88
N PHE A 360 -1.08 -8.51 -3.46
CA PHE A 360 -0.73 -7.35 -4.28
C PHE A 360 -0.05 -6.25 -3.45
N TYR A 361 0.69 -5.37 -4.12
CA TYR A 361 1.15 -4.12 -3.51
C TYR A 361 0.00 -3.12 -3.57
N LEU A 362 -0.38 -2.56 -2.41
CA LEU A 362 -1.59 -1.72 -2.24
C LEU A 362 -1.23 -0.26 -1.94
N GLY A 363 -0.07 0.21 -2.39
CA GLY A 363 0.26 1.64 -2.37
C GLY A 363 0.75 2.23 -1.04
N THR A 364 0.59 1.53 0.09
CA THR A 364 0.99 2.00 1.43
C THR A 364 1.18 0.84 2.40
N GLY A 365 1.96 1.04 3.46
CA GLY A 365 2.21 0.04 4.51
C GLY A 365 2.92 -1.20 3.98
N CYS A 366 3.84 -1.05 3.03
CA CYS A 366 4.56 -2.15 2.40
C CYS A 366 6.07 -2.05 2.62
N PHE A 367 6.67 -3.16 3.05
CA PHE A 367 8.12 -3.30 3.22
C PHE A 367 8.70 -4.00 1.99
N HIS A 368 9.38 -3.24 1.15
CA HIS A 368 10.06 -3.72 -0.03
C HIS A 368 11.54 -4.01 0.25
N ARG A 369 12.08 -5.07 -0.35
CA ARG A 369 13.53 -5.17 -0.54
C ARG A 369 13.96 -4.16 -1.61
N ARG A 370 14.95 -3.32 -1.31
CA ARG A 370 15.49 -2.31 -2.24
C ARG A 370 15.94 -2.93 -3.56
N LYS A 371 16.57 -4.11 -3.52
CA LYS A 371 16.98 -4.84 -4.74
C LYS A 371 15.82 -5.16 -5.69
N ILE A 372 14.61 -5.37 -5.17
CA ILE A 372 13.42 -5.66 -5.98
C ILE A 372 12.88 -4.40 -6.63
N ILE A 373 12.93 -3.26 -5.92
CA ILE A 373 12.68 -1.96 -6.52
C ILE A 373 13.67 -1.71 -7.66
N TYR A 374 14.92 -2.13 -7.51
CA TYR A 374 15.96 -2.07 -8.56
C TYR A 374 15.81 -3.11 -9.68
N GLY A 375 14.72 -3.86 -9.71
CA GLY A 375 14.42 -4.83 -10.77
C GLY A 375 15.29 -6.08 -10.74
N VAL A 376 15.93 -6.41 -9.61
CA VAL A 376 16.69 -7.65 -9.46
C VAL A 376 15.74 -8.84 -9.49
N ALA A 377 15.98 -9.78 -10.41
CA ALA A 377 15.21 -11.01 -10.51
C ALA A 377 15.61 -12.00 -9.39
N PRO A 378 14.73 -12.94 -9.02
CA PRO A 378 15.07 -13.95 -8.02
C PRO A 378 16.20 -14.88 -8.53
N ALA A 379 17.14 -15.23 -7.64
CA ALA A 379 18.35 -15.99 -7.99
C ALA A 379 18.06 -17.36 -8.64
N SER A 380 16.98 -18.03 -8.21
CA SER A 380 16.53 -19.32 -8.76
C SER A 380 16.16 -19.28 -10.24
N PHE A 381 15.88 -18.08 -10.78
CA PHE A 381 15.47 -17.88 -12.15
C PHE A 381 16.41 -16.95 -12.94
N ALA A 382 17.52 -16.51 -12.37
CA ALA A 382 18.56 -15.78 -13.11
C ALA A 382 19.11 -16.71 -14.21
N ALA A 383 18.88 -16.33 -15.48
CA ALA A 383 19.15 -17.16 -16.65
C ALA A 383 20.63 -17.08 -17.07
N ILE A 384 21.32 -16.01 -16.68
CA ILE A 384 22.71 -15.72 -17.05
C ILE A 384 23.58 -15.69 -15.78
N LYS A 385 24.82 -16.18 -15.89
CA LYS A 385 25.79 -16.21 -14.79
C LYS A 385 26.03 -14.82 -14.15
N HIS A 386 26.01 -13.75 -14.95
CA HIS A 386 26.11 -12.36 -14.49
C HIS A 386 24.90 -11.86 -13.67
N GLU A 387 23.69 -12.39 -13.92
CA GLU A 387 22.50 -12.12 -13.09
C GLU A 387 22.53 -12.89 -11.76
N ARG A 388 23.25 -14.03 -11.71
CA ARG A 388 23.46 -14.82 -10.48
C ARG A 388 24.58 -14.29 -9.60
N GLU A 389 25.61 -13.69 -10.20
CA GLU A 389 26.81 -13.19 -9.51
C GLU A 389 26.73 -11.68 -9.18
N GLY A 390 25.59 -11.01 -9.46
CA GLY A 390 25.37 -9.62 -9.07
C GLY A 390 26.24 -8.58 -9.81
N SER A 391 26.92 -8.95 -10.89
CA SER A 391 27.85 -8.07 -11.60
C SER A 391 27.24 -7.53 -12.90
N LEU A 392 26.28 -6.61 -12.81
CA LEU A 392 26.01 -5.72 -13.94
C LEU A 392 27.32 -4.99 -14.28
N SER A 393 27.61 -4.79 -15.58
CA SER A 393 28.75 -3.96 -15.94
C SER A 393 28.52 -2.54 -15.42
N TYR A 394 29.60 -1.78 -15.22
CA TYR A 394 29.45 -0.40 -14.77
C TYR A 394 28.66 0.46 -15.77
N GLU A 395 28.81 0.16 -17.06
CA GLU A 395 28.05 0.80 -18.13
C GLU A 395 26.55 0.48 -18.03
N ASP A 396 26.18 -0.77 -17.78
CA ASP A 396 24.77 -1.16 -17.57
C ASP A 396 24.17 -0.44 -16.36
N LEU A 397 24.92 -0.30 -15.27
CA LEU A 397 24.47 0.42 -14.08
C LEU A 397 24.27 1.92 -14.37
N LEU A 398 25.15 2.55 -15.15
CA LEU A 398 25.00 3.95 -15.57
C LEU A 398 23.76 4.13 -16.44
N THR A 399 23.52 3.25 -17.40
CA THR A 399 22.30 3.28 -18.23
C THR A 399 21.06 3.08 -17.37
N LYS A 400 21.11 2.19 -16.39
CA LYS A 400 19.96 1.85 -15.54
C LYS A 400 19.63 2.90 -14.50
N PHE A 401 20.62 3.40 -13.79
CA PHE A 401 20.45 4.30 -12.64
C PHE A 401 20.71 5.78 -12.94
N GLY A 402 21.30 6.10 -14.09
CA GLY A 402 21.66 7.45 -14.49
C GLY A 402 23.10 7.83 -14.10
N ALA A 403 23.43 9.10 -14.33
CA ALA A 403 24.81 9.58 -14.33
C ALA A 403 25.45 9.81 -12.95
N SER A 404 24.71 9.73 -11.84
CA SER A 404 25.29 9.91 -10.50
C SER A 404 26.15 8.70 -10.12
N MET A 405 27.45 8.94 -9.96
CA MET A 405 28.42 7.91 -9.55
C MET A 405 28.10 7.35 -8.16
N GLU A 406 27.66 8.21 -7.23
CA GLU A 406 27.25 7.82 -5.89
C GLU A 406 26.01 6.91 -5.90
N LEU A 407 25.02 7.22 -6.74
CA LEU A 407 23.83 6.37 -6.87
C LEU A 407 24.19 5.04 -7.52
N VAL A 408 25.04 5.04 -8.53
CA VAL A 408 25.51 3.81 -9.19
C VAL A 408 26.28 2.92 -8.21
N GLU A 409 27.20 3.49 -7.43
CA GLU A 409 27.96 2.73 -6.44
C GLU A 409 27.07 2.21 -5.30
N SER A 410 26.14 3.04 -4.83
CA SER A 410 25.12 2.65 -3.86
C SER A 410 24.27 1.49 -4.36
N SER A 411 23.87 1.54 -5.64
CA SER A 411 23.07 0.50 -6.29
C SER A 411 23.87 -0.79 -6.46
N ARG A 412 25.16 -0.69 -6.83
CA ARG A 412 26.06 -1.85 -6.92
C ARG A 412 26.13 -2.62 -5.60
N ASN A 413 26.24 -1.94 -4.45
CA ASN A 413 26.25 -2.59 -3.13
C ASN A 413 24.99 -3.41 -2.86
N ILE A 414 23.83 -2.94 -3.32
CA ILE A 414 22.57 -3.67 -3.19
C ILE A 414 22.53 -4.91 -4.11
N TYR A 415 23.18 -4.84 -5.28
CA TYR A 415 23.29 -5.95 -6.23
C TYR A 415 24.29 -7.03 -5.78
N SER A 416 25.43 -6.64 -5.18
CA SER A 416 26.48 -7.56 -4.76
C SER A 416 26.19 -8.30 -3.45
N VAL A 417 25.12 -7.93 -2.73
CA VAL A 417 24.74 -8.46 -1.40
C VAL A 417 25.83 -8.23 -0.32
N GLU A 418 26.92 -7.53 -0.68
CA GLU A 418 27.86 -6.97 0.27
C GLU A 418 27.16 -5.80 0.95
N ILE A 419 26.51 -6.06 2.09
CA ILE A 419 26.11 -4.99 2.99
C ILE A 419 27.43 -4.40 3.50
N PRO A 420 27.84 -3.19 3.07
CA PRO A 420 29.08 -2.64 3.59
C PRO A 420 28.94 -2.50 5.11
N PRO A 421 29.98 -2.85 5.90
CA PRO A 421 29.99 -2.53 7.31
C PRO A 421 29.84 -1.01 7.44
N LYS A 422 28.67 -0.59 7.95
CA LYS A 422 28.23 0.77 8.27
C LYS A 422 29.21 1.85 7.77
N PRO A 423 29.11 2.36 6.53
CA PRO A 423 29.67 3.67 6.28
C PRO A 423 28.75 4.62 7.06
N MET A 424 29.25 5.13 8.17
CA MET A 424 28.62 6.22 8.90
C MET A 424 28.74 7.47 8.01
N ILE A 425 27.93 7.50 6.96
CA ILE A 425 27.88 8.62 6.02
C ILE A 425 27.15 9.73 6.78
N ASP A 426 27.84 10.85 6.99
CA ASP A 426 27.17 12.08 7.39
C ASP A 426 26.16 12.44 6.29
N ILE A 427 24.88 12.21 6.56
CA ILE A 427 23.79 12.47 5.62
C ILE A 427 23.73 13.95 5.20
N THR A 428 24.25 14.85 6.04
CA THR A 428 24.35 16.28 5.74
C THR A 428 25.31 16.52 4.57
N SER A 429 26.41 15.77 4.49
CA SER A 429 27.38 15.88 3.40
C SER A 429 26.83 15.44 2.03
N ARG A 430 25.72 14.69 2.01
CA ARG A 430 25.10 14.14 0.79
C ARG A 430 23.98 14.99 0.21
N ILE A 431 23.63 16.13 0.83
CA ILE A 431 22.51 16.99 0.39
C ILE A 431 22.65 17.40 -1.09
N GLN A 432 23.86 17.75 -1.55
CA GLN A 432 24.07 18.20 -2.93
C GLN A 432 23.81 17.08 -3.95
N VAL A 433 24.28 15.86 -3.65
CA VAL A 433 24.04 14.67 -4.48
C VAL A 433 22.55 14.29 -4.45
N ALA A 434 21.92 14.36 -3.28
CA ALA A 434 20.48 14.13 -3.13
C ALA A 434 19.64 15.10 -3.99
N LYS A 435 20.01 16.39 -4.02
CA LYS A 435 19.38 17.38 -4.92
C LYS A 435 19.59 17.02 -6.38
N GLN A 436 20.81 16.64 -6.77
CA GLN A 436 21.12 16.24 -8.15
C GLN A 436 20.26 15.06 -8.63
N VAL A 437 20.11 14.00 -7.83
CA VAL A 437 19.28 12.83 -8.18
C VAL A 437 17.77 13.08 -8.04
N SER A 438 17.37 14.27 -7.57
CA SER A 438 15.98 14.72 -7.45
C SER A 438 15.56 15.68 -8.57
N THR A 439 16.43 15.92 -9.55
CA THR A 439 16.16 16.82 -10.68
C THR A 439 15.11 16.22 -11.63
N CYS A 440 14.30 17.08 -12.26
CA CYS A 440 13.13 16.63 -13.04
C CYS A 440 13.50 15.87 -14.31
N ASN A 441 14.71 16.08 -14.84
CA ASN A 441 15.21 15.42 -16.03
C ASN A 441 16.17 14.26 -15.75
N TYR A 442 16.43 13.93 -14.47
CA TYR A 442 17.39 12.89 -14.07
C TYR A 442 17.10 11.53 -14.72
N GLU A 443 15.83 11.22 -14.91
CA GLU A 443 15.36 9.93 -15.42
C GLU A 443 15.48 9.81 -16.95
N THR A 444 15.81 10.90 -17.64
CA THR A 444 15.91 10.93 -19.11
C THR A 444 16.98 9.97 -19.61
N GLY A 445 16.58 9.00 -20.45
CA GLY A 445 17.50 8.00 -20.99
C GLY A 445 17.94 6.94 -19.97
N THR A 446 17.25 6.85 -18.83
CA THR A 446 17.44 5.79 -17.83
C THR A 446 16.28 4.80 -17.85
N HIS A 447 16.34 3.76 -17.00
CA HIS A 447 15.28 2.76 -16.88
C HIS A 447 14.31 2.98 -15.70
N TRP A 448 14.38 4.15 -15.03
CA TRP A 448 13.47 4.52 -13.94
C TRP A 448 12.02 4.59 -14.42
N GLY A 449 11.11 3.98 -13.66
CA GLY A 449 9.70 3.91 -14.00
C GLY A 449 9.32 2.80 -14.99
N GLU A 450 10.28 2.27 -15.75
CA GLU A 450 10.04 1.22 -16.75
C GLU A 450 10.47 -0.15 -16.22
N GLU A 451 11.76 -0.30 -15.89
CA GLU A 451 12.32 -1.56 -15.39
C GLU A 451 12.70 -1.51 -13.91
N ILE A 452 12.94 -0.31 -13.36
CA ILE A 452 13.27 -0.09 -11.95
C ILE A 452 12.37 0.98 -11.34
N GLY A 453 12.28 0.99 -10.01
CA GLY A 453 11.42 1.90 -9.27
C GLY A 453 9.95 1.45 -9.23
N TRP A 454 9.09 2.36 -8.82
CA TRP A 454 7.66 2.29 -9.01
C TRP A 454 7.33 2.53 -10.47
N SER A 455 6.44 1.72 -11.01
CA SER A 455 6.17 1.62 -12.45
C SER A 455 5.34 2.79 -12.94
N TYR A 456 5.71 3.39 -14.07
CA TYR A 456 4.95 4.45 -14.73
C TYR A 456 3.91 3.89 -15.70
N GLY A 457 3.07 4.78 -16.23
CA GLY A 457 2.12 4.45 -17.30
C GLY A 457 0.76 3.94 -16.84
N SER A 458 0.43 4.05 -15.56
CA SER A 458 -0.94 3.86 -15.07
C SER A 458 -1.24 4.69 -13.83
N MET A 459 -2.52 5.09 -13.68
CA MET A 459 -3.06 5.69 -12.45
C MET A 459 -3.13 4.73 -11.26
N ALA A 460 -2.92 3.42 -11.49
CA ALA A 460 -2.79 2.38 -10.48
C ALA A 460 -1.35 1.81 -10.47
N GLU A 461 -0.38 2.70 -10.27
CA GLU A 461 1.06 2.39 -10.29
C GLU A 461 1.44 1.31 -9.28
N ASP A 462 0.69 1.24 -8.17
CA ASP A 462 0.91 0.32 -7.08
C ASP A 462 0.63 -1.12 -7.52
N ILE A 463 -0.56 -1.38 -8.05
CA ILE A 463 -0.93 -2.70 -8.55
C ILE A 463 -0.03 -3.11 -9.70
N LEU A 464 0.30 -2.17 -10.60
CA LEU A 464 1.23 -2.40 -11.72
C LEU A 464 2.62 -2.81 -11.22
N THR A 465 3.16 -2.10 -10.23
CA THR A 465 4.46 -2.39 -9.62
C THR A 465 4.46 -3.75 -8.92
N GLY A 466 3.41 -4.06 -8.16
CA GLY A 466 3.23 -5.38 -7.57
C GLY A 466 3.23 -6.50 -8.62
N GLN A 467 2.51 -6.29 -9.74
CA GLN A 467 2.47 -7.26 -10.82
C GLN A 467 3.83 -7.41 -11.51
N ARG A 468 4.58 -6.33 -11.72
CA ARG A 468 5.93 -6.38 -12.28
C ARG A 468 6.85 -7.26 -11.43
N ILE A 469 6.78 -7.10 -10.10
CA ILE A 469 7.51 -7.91 -9.12
C ILE A 469 7.12 -9.40 -9.21
N HIS A 470 5.81 -9.72 -9.22
CA HIS A 470 5.36 -11.10 -9.40
C HIS A 470 5.73 -11.67 -10.77
N SER A 471 5.68 -10.86 -11.83
CA SER A 471 6.04 -11.27 -13.19
C SER A 471 7.53 -11.56 -13.34
N ALA A 472 8.38 -10.98 -12.49
CA ALA A 472 9.80 -11.33 -12.38
C ALA A 472 10.05 -12.66 -11.65
N GLY A 473 9.02 -13.21 -10.99
CA GLY A 473 9.05 -14.51 -10.31
C GLY A 473 9.08 -14.43 -8.78
N TRP A 474 9.08 -13.23 -8.18
CA TRP A 474 9.03 -13.06 -6.74
C TRP A 474 7.68 -13.48 -6.17
N LYS A 475 7.67 -14.00 -4.94
CA LYS A 475 6.48 -14.16 -4.10
C LYS A 475 6.43 -13.08 -3.04
N THR A 476 5.25 -12.84 -2.48
CA THR A 476 5.02 -11.76 -1.50
C THR A 476 4.18 -12.25 -0.34
N THR A 477 4.34 -11.60 0.81
CA THR A 477 3.74 -12.06 2.06
C THR A 477 2.81 -11.01 2.65
N LEU A 478 1.72 -11.50 3.24
CA LEU A 478 0.74 -10.69 3.95
C LEU A 478 1.10 -10.63 5.44
N LEU A 479 1.27 -9.42 5.98
CA LEU A 479 1.46 -9.20 7.41
C LEU A 479 0.18 -8.71 8.07
N ASP A 480 -0.54 -9.62 8.71
CA ASP A 480 -1.78 -9.30 9.44
C ASP A 480 -1.59 -9.45 10.96
N THR A 481 -1.25 -8.32 11.61
CA THR A 481 -1.02 -8.25 13.06
C THR A 481 -2.31 -8.00 13.85
N ASN A 482 -2.30 -8.36 15.13
CA ASN A 482 -3.31 -7.97 16.10
C ASN A 482 -2.60 -7.38 17.33
N PRO A 483 -2.73 -6.07 17.63
CA PRO A 483 -3.55 -5.07 16.93
C PRO A 483 -3.07 -4.76 15.49
N PRO A 484 -3.90 -4.09 14.66
CA PRO A 484 -3.50 -3.63 13.33
C PRO A 484 -2.19 -2.87 13.33
N ALA A 485 -1.35 -3.12 12.33
CA ALA A 485 -0.04 -2.49 12.25
C ALA A 485 -0.10 -1.01 11.87
N PHE A 486 -0.91 -0.67 10.87
CA PHE A 486 -1.20 0.70 10.47
C PHE A 486 -2.69 0.97 10.51
N LEU A 487 -3.04 2.24 10.76
CA LEU A 487 -4.39 2.76 10.62
C LEU A 487 -4.33 4.07 9.84
N GLY A 488 -5.28 4.29 8.94
CA GLY A 488 -5.43 5.58 8.26
C GLY A 488 -6.85 6.06 8.11
N CYS A 489 -7.03 7.11 7.32
CA CYS A 489 -8.32 7.75 7.12
C CYS A 489 -9.02 7.19 5.88
N ALA A 490 -10.31 6.83 6.00
CA ALA A 490 -11.11 6.51 4.82
C ALA A 490 -11.84 7.78 4.33
N PRO A 491 -12.10 7.93 3.03
CA PRO A 491 -12.97 9.00 2.55
C PRO A 491 -14.33 8.97 3.26
N THR A 492 -14.73 10.10 3.85
CA THR A 492 -15.95 10.20 4.66
C THR A 492 -17.17 10.67 3.86
N GLY A 493 -16.98 11.06 2.60
CA GLY A 493 -18.02 11.63 1.74
C GLY A 493 -18.16 10.92 0.39
N GLY A 494 -19.37 10.97 -0.17
CA GLY A 494 -19.72 10.37 -1.46
C GLY A 494 -18.83 10.85 -2.63
N PRO A 495 -18.66 12.17 -2.87
CA PRO A 495 -17.85 12.66 -3.99
C PRO A 495 -16.38 12.21 -3.94
N ALA A 496 -15.74 12.32 -2.78
CA ALA A 496 -14.36 11.86 -2.59
C ALA A 496 -14.20 10.35 -2.85
N SER A 497 -15.16 9.57 -2.38
CA SER A 497 -15.22 8.12 -2.64
C SER A 497 -15.35 7.85 -4.15
N LEU A 498 -16.28 8.51 -4.85
CA LEU A 498 -16.47 8.32 -6.29
C LEU A 498 -15.22 8.67 -7.10
N THR A 499 -14.55 9.78 -6.77
CA THR A 499 -13.28 10.17 -7.42
C THR A 499 -12.19 9.11 -7.23
N GLN A 500 -12.07 8.55 -6.02
CA GLN A 500 -11.12 7.48 -5.74
C GLN A 500 -11.43 6.22 -6.56
N TYR A 501 -12.69 5.77 -6.57
CA TYR A 501 -13.10 4.60 -7.33
C TYR A 501 -12.94 4.79 -8.85
N LYS A 502 -13.22 5.99 -9.37
CA LYS A 502 -12.97 6.35 -10.78
C LYS A 502 -11.49 6.22 -11.13
N ARG A 503 -10.60 6.77 -10.30
CA ARG A 503 -9.14 6.65 -10.49
C ARG A 503 -8.69 5.19 -10.52
N TRP A 504 -9.14 4.38 -9.56
CA TRP A 504 -8.80 2.96 -9.53
C TRP A 504 -9.32 2.23 -10.77
N ALA A 505 -10.56 2.46 -11.17
CA ALA A 505 -11.16 1.85 -12.36
C ALA A 505 -10.40 2.20 -13.65
N THR A 506 -9.99 3.47 -13.81
CA THR A 506 -9.16 3.92 -14.93
C THR A 506 -7.80 3.23 -14.91
N GLY A 507 -7.09 3.26 -13.79
CA GLY A 507 -5.76 2.68 -13.67
C GLY A 507 -5.73 1.19 -14.00
N VAL A 508 -6.64 0.41 -13.41
CA VAL A 508 -6.68 -1.04 -13.69
C VAL A 508 -7.08 -1.36 -15.14
N LEU A 509 -7.84 -0.49 -15.80
CA LEU A 509 -8.20 -0.64 -17.21
C LEU A 509 -7.01 -0.33 -18.14
N GLU A 510 -6.22 0.68 -17.83
CA GLU A 510 -4.97 0.99 -18.54
C GLU A 510 -4.02 -0.23 -18.50
N ILE A 511 -3.87 -0.88 -17.34
CA ILE A 511 -3.06 -2.08 -17.20
C ILE A 511 -3.63 -3.24 -18.02
N LEU A 512 -4.95 -3.45 -17.97
CA LEU A 512 -5.62 -4.54 -18.68
C LEU A 512 -5.48 -4.42 -20.21
N LEU A 513 -5.62 -3.20 -20.74
CA LEU A 513 -5.57 -2.94 -22.19
C LEU A 513 -4.13 -2.69 -22.69
N GLY A 514 -3.18 -2.44 -21.78
CA GLY A 514 -1.79 -2.16 -22.11
C GLY A 514 -0.92 -3.41 -22.29
N GLN A 515 0.38 -3.17 -22.51
CA GLN A 515 1.40 -4.22 -22.68
C GLN A 515 1.68 -5.01 -21.39
N ASN A 516 1.28 -4.45 -20.24
CA ASN A 516 1.43 -5.06 -18.93
C ASN A 516 0.22 -5.94 -18.54
N ASN A 517 -0.55 -6.45 -19.51
CA ASN A 517 -1.65 -7.36 -19.24
C ASN A 517 -1.17 -8.65 -18.53
N PRO A 518 -1.87 -9.15 -17.50
CA PRO A 518 -1.43 -10.30 -16.71
C PRO A 518 -1.43 -11.62 -17.51
N ILE A 519 -2.25 -11.74 -18.56
CA ILE A 519 -2.27 -12.90 -19.46
C ILE A 519 -0.96 -12.96 -20.25
N ILE A 520 -0.48 -11.81 -20.75
CA ILE A 520 0.82 -11.70 -21.43
C ILE A 520 1.93 -12.05 -20.42
N ALA A 521 1.86 -11.52 -19.21
CA ALA A 521 2.84 -11.80 -18.16
C ALA A 521 2.90 -13.28 -17.75
N THR A 522 1.78 -14.01 -17.81
CA THR A 522 1.76 -15.46 -17.53
C THR A 522 2.30 -16.28 -18.70
N THR A 523 2.05 -15.82 -19.92
CA THR A 523 2.45 -16.53 -21.14
C THR A 523 3.94 -16.36 -21.44
N PHE A 524 4.48 -15.16 -21.20
CA PHE A 524 5.84 -14.79 -21.62
C PHE A 524 6.78 -14.39 -20.48
N LYS A 525 6.27 -14.20 -19.26
CA LYS A 525 7.09 -13.91 -18.06
C LYS A 525 6.86 -15.00 -17.00
N ARG A 526 7.03 -14.69 -15.72
CA ARG A 526 7.02 -15.67 -14.61
C ARG A 526 5.83 -15.49 -13.67
N LEU A 527 4.77 -14.81 -14.12
CA LEU A 527 3.55 -14.69 -13.35
C LEU A 527 2.86 -16.06 -13.29
N GLN A 528 2.56 -16.56 -12.09
CA GLN A 528 1.89 -17.84 -11.96
C GLN A 528 0.45 -17.75 -12.48
N PHE A 529 -0.02 -18.80 -13.17
CA PHE A 529 -1.35 -18.81 -13.79
C PHE A 529 -2.48 -18.45 -12.80
N ARG A 530 -2.47 -19.01 -11.59
CA ARG A 530 -3.48 -18.66 -10.58
C ARG A 530 -3.35 -17.22 -10.08
N GLN A 531 -2.13 -16.69 -10.01
CA GLN A 531 -1.91 -15.27 -9.67
C GLN A 531 -2.44 -14.36 -10.78
N CYS A 532 -2.29 -14.74 -12.05
CA CYS A 532 -2.91 -14.01 -13.16
C CYS A 532 -4.44 -13.99 -13.06
N LEU A 533 -5.07 -15.12 -12.74
CA LEU A 533 -6.52 -15.14 -12.50
C LEU A 533 -6.91 -14.21 -11.35
N ALA A 534 -6.07 -14.13 -10.31
CA ALA A 534 -6.27 -13.21 -9.21
C ALA A 534 -6.16 -11.73 -9.63
N TYR A 535 -5.15 -11.36 -10.42
CA TYR A 535 -5.03 -10.00 -10.98
C TYR A 535 -6.22 -9.65 -11.88
N LEU A 536 -6.70 -10.61 -12.68
CA LEU A 536 -7.88 -10.42 -13.52
C LEU A 536 -9.13 -10.08 -12.70
N VAL A 537 -9.29 -10.59 -11.46
CA VAL A 537 -10.41 -10.18 -10.58
C VAL A 537 -10.43 -8.66 -10.35
N LEU A 538 -9.26 -8.06 -10.13
CA LEU A 538 -9.15 -6.61 -9.95
C LEU A 538 -9.33 -5.86 -11.27
N TYR A 539 -8.73 -6.35 -12.35
CA TYR A 539 -8.68 -5.59 -13.60
C TYR A 539 -10.00 -5.58 -14.36
N ILE A 540 -10.72 -6.69 -14.35
CA ILE A 540 -12.04 -6.75 -14.99
C ILE A 540 -13.13 -6.11 -14.12
N TRP A 541 -12.82 -5.70 -12.89
CA TRP A 541 -13.81 -5.09 -12.01
C TRP A 541 -14.44 -3.85 -12.64
N SER A 542 -13.63 -2.98 -13.29
CA SER A 542 -14.13 -1.83 -14.05
C SER A 542 -15.00 -2.23 -15.25
N MET A 543 -14.73 -3.41 -15.84
CA MET A 543 -15.49 -3.96 -16.97
C MET A 543 -16.81 -4.60 -16.57
N ARG A 544 -17.14 -4.72 -15.27
CA ARG A 544 -18.44 -5.29 -14.84
C ARG A 544 -19.62 -4.38 -15.13
N ALA A 545 -19.40 -3.06 -15.11
CA ALA A 545 -20.43 -2.04 -15.28
C ALA A 545 -21.36 -2.26 -16.49
N PRO A 546 -20.86 -2.45 -17.73
CA PRO A 546 -21.72 -2.65 -18.90
C PRO A 546 -22.59 -3.91 -18.79
N PHE A 547 -22.06 -5.02 -18.26
CA PHE A 547 -22.82 -6.27 -18.11
C PHE A 547 -23.89 -6.16 -17.01
N GLU A 548 -23.57 -5.54 -15.88
CA GLU A 548 -24.53 -5.32 -14.80
C GLU A 548 -25.64 -4.35 -15.21
N LEU A 549 -25.29 -3.26 -15.89
CA LEU A 549 -26.27 -2.31 -16.43
C LEU A 549 -27.16 -2.96 -17.48
N CYS A 550 -26.58 -3.71 -18.43
CA CYS A 550 -27.33 -4.43 -19.44
C CYS A 550 -28.33 -5.38 -18.78
N TYR A 551 -27.88 -6.21 -17.84
CA TYR A 551 -28.73 -7.16 -17.13
C TYR A 551 -29.84 -6.49 -16.31
N ALA A 552 -29.53 -5.37 -15.63
CA ALA A 552 -30.52 -4.61 -14.87
C ALA A 552 -31.61 -4.00 -15.77
N LEU A 553 -31.26 -3.58 -16.99
CA LEU A 553 -32.20 -3.01 -17.96
C LEU A 553 -33.04 -4.06 -18.70
N LEU A 554 -32.66 -5.35 -18.67
CA LEU A 554 -33.43 -6.42 -19.32
C LEU A 554 -34.85 -6.53 -18.76
N GLY A 555 -35.05 -6.38 -17.45
CA GLY A 555 -36.36 -6.41 -16.82
C GLY A 555 -37.30 -5.33 -17.37
N PRO A 556 -36.95 -4.03 -17.23
CA PRO A 556 -37.69 -2.93 -17.83
C PRO A 556 -37.93 -3.10 -19.34
N PHE A 557 -36.90 -3.48 -20.10
CA PHE A 557 -37.03 -3.69 -21.55
C PHE A 557 -38.06 -4.78 -21.88
N CYS A 558 -38.01 -5.90 -21.18
CA CYS A 558 -38.94 -7.02 -21.34
C CYS A 558 -40.38 -6.63 -21.00
N LEU A 559 -40.57 -5.83 -19.95
CA LEU A 559 -41.88 -5.29 -19.57
C LEU A 559 -42.47 -4.41 -20.69
N PHE A 560 -41.68 -3.51 -21.28
CA PHE A 560 -42.14 -2.65 -22.38
C PHE A 560 -42.45 -3.42 -23.67
N ARG A 561 -41.72 -4.50 -23.94
CA ARG A 561 -41.88 -5.32 -25.15
C ARG A 561 -42.86 -6.48 -24.96
N ASN A 562 -43.44 -6.64 -23.77
CA ASN A 562 -44.25 -7.80 -23.38
C ASN A 562 -43.54 -9.14 -23.66
N HIS A 563 -42.23 -9.16 -23.46
CA HIS A 563 -41.38 -10.35 -23.57
C HIS A 563 -40.93 -10.77 -22.17
N SER A 564 -40.39 -11.97 -22.02
CA SER A 564 -39.72 -12.40 -20.78
C SER A 564 -38.36 -12.95 -21.13
N PHE A 565 -37.32 -12.45 -20.46
CA PHE A 565 -36.02 -13.10 -20.42
C PHE A 565 -35.90 -14.07 -19.25
N LEU A 566 -36.86 -14.11 -18.31
CA LEU A 566 -36.84 -15.10 -17.23
C LEU A 566 -37.30 -16.46 -17.75
N LEU A 567 -36.69 -17.54 -17.24
CA LEU A 567 -37.12 -18.90 -17.57
C LEU A 567 -38.54 -19.10 -17.04
N LYS A 568 -39.45 -19.60 -17.89
CA LYS A 568 -40.86 -19.76 -17.55
C LYS A 568 -41.04 -20.59 -16.28
N ALA A 569 -41.94 -20.16 -15.39
CA ALA A 569 -42.25 -20.84 -14.13
C ALA A 569 -42.79 -22.28 -14.33
N SER A 570 -43.33 -22.59 -15.51
CA SER A 570 -43.78 -23.94 -15.88
C SER A 570 -42.65 -24.93 -16.17
N ASN A 571 -41.40 -24.45 -16.31
CA ASN A 571 -40.22 -25.26 -16.55
C ASN A 571 -39.33 -25.31 -15.30
N HIS A 572 -38.52 -26.36 -15.14
CA HIS A 572 -37.55 -26.51 -14.04
C HIS A 572 -36.50 -25.37 -13.97
N GLY A 573 -36.44 -24.53 -15.01
CA GLY A 573 -35.54 -23.37 -15.13
C GLY A 573 -35.77 -22.26 -14.10
N PHE A 574 -37.02 -22.01 -13.68
CA PHE A 574 -37.30 -20.99 -12.66
C PHE A 574 -36.73 -21.38 -11.29
N SER A 575 -36.80 -22.67 -10.94
CA SER A 575 -36.22 -23.20 -9.69
C SER A 575 -34.71 -23.01 -9.62
N ILE A 576 -34.00 -23.12 -10.75
CA ILE A 576 -32.55 -22.87 -10.83
C ILE A 576 -32.23 -21.40 -10.56
N GLN A 577 -32.96 -20.47 -11.19
CA GLN A 577 -32.77 -19.04 -10.96
C GLN A 577 -33.07 -18.64 -9.52
N LEU A 578 -34.14 -19.19 -8.93
CA LEU A 578 -34.49 -18.97 -7.53
C LEU A 578 -33.42 -19.53 -6.58
N ALA A 579 -32.97 -20.77 -6.82
CA ALA A 579 -31.92 -21.40 -6.02
C ALA A 579 -30.60 -20.60 -6.10
N LEU A 580 -30.24 -20.11 -7.29
CA LEU A 580 -29.06 -19.27 -7.48
C LEU A 580 -29.18 -17.95 -6.72
N PHE A 581 -30.33 -17.26 -6.84
CA PHE A 581 -30.58 -16.01 -6.12
C PHE A 581 -30.47 -16.20 -4.60
N LEU A 582 -31.13 -17.22 -4.05
CA LEU A 582 -31.11 -17.48 -2.62
C LEU A 582 -29.72 -17.87 -2.14
N SER A 583 -29.06 -18.83 -2.81
CA SER A 583 -27.74 -19.31 -2.42
C SER A 583 -26.68 -18.22 -2.50
N TYR A 584 -26.67 -17.40 -3.56
CA TYR A 584 -25.74 -16.28 -3.69
C TYR A 584 -25.95 -15.22 -2.60
N ASN A 585 -27.19 -14.82 -2.31
CA ASN A 585 -27.45 -13.81 -1.29
C ASN A 585 -27.14 -14.33 0.13
N ILE A 586 -27.51 -15.58 0.43
CA ILE A 586 -27.16 -16.24 1.70
C ILE A 586 -25.65 -16.33 1.84
N TYR A 587 -24.94 -16.80 0.80
CA TYR A 587 -23.47 -16.88 0.79
C TYR A 587 -22.84 -15.54 1.15
N ASN A 588 -23.20 -14.46 0.45
CA ASN A 588 -22.62 -13.15 0.70
C ASN A 588 -22.99 -12.64 2.09
N PHE A 589 -24.25 -12.80 2.52
CA PHE A 589 -24.68 -12.37 3.84
C PHE A 589 -23.90 -13.09 4.97
N VAL A 590 -23.71 -14.40 4.84
CA VAL A 590 -22.94 -15.20 5.80
C VAL A 590 -21.47 -14.76 5.85
N GLU A 591 -20.84 -14.41 4.71
CA GLU A 591 -19.47 -13.86 4.73
C GLU A 591 -19.37 -12.56 5.55
N TYR A 592 -20.34 -11.66 5.41
CA TYR A 592 -20.39 -10.42 6.20
C TYR A 592 -20.59 -10.72 7.69
N LYS A 593 -21.44 -11.70 8.01
CA LYS A 593 -21.67 -12.12 9.41
C LYS A 593 -20.44 -12.77 10.04
N GLU A 594 -19.69 -13.59 9.32
CA GLU A 594 -18.42 -14.14 9.80
C GLU A 594 -17.36 -13.05 10.04
N CYS A 595 -17.43 -11.92 9.34
CA CYS A 595 -16.59 -10.75 9.60
C CYS A 595 -17.10 -9.87 10.77
N GLY A 596 -18.18 -10.27 11.46
CA GLY A 596 -18.77 -9.48 12.54
C GLY A 596 -19.55 -8.24 12.08
N LEU A 597 -19.92 -8.15 10.80
CA LEU A 597 -20.59 -6.99 10.23
C LEU A 597 -22.12 -7.03 10.36
N SER A 598 -22.73 -5.84 10.35
CA SER A 598 -24.19 -5.71 10.43
C SER A 598 -24.86 -6.10 9.10
N ALA A 599 -26.15 -6.45 9.18
CA ALA A 599 -26.95 -6.68 7.97
C ALA A 599 -27.08 -5.41 7.11
N ARG A 600 -27.04 -4.23 7.77
CA ARG A 600 -27.07 -2.94 7.10
C ARG A 600 -25.77 -2.67 6.35
N THR A 601 -24.61 -3.03 6.91
CA THR A 601 -23.32 -2.97 6.20
C THR A 601 -23.33 -3.81 4.94
N TRP A 602 -23.84 -5.04 5.01
CA TRP A 602 -24.01 -5.93 3.85
C TRP A 602 -24.90 -5.28 2.77
N TRP A 603 -26.07 -4.77 3.15
CA TRP A 603 -26.98 -4.12 2.23
C TRP A 603 -26.38 -2.85 1.60
N ASN A 604 -25.69 -2.03 2.39
CA ASN A 604 -25.01 -0.82 1.91
C ASN A 604 -23.94 -1.17 0.88
N ASN A 605 -23.11 -2.18 1.15
CA ASN A 605 -22.09 -2.62 0.21
C ASN A 605 -22.68 -3.22 -1.07
N MET A 606 -23.80 -3.94 -1.00
CA MET A 606 -24.50 -4.41 -2.19
C MET A 606 -25.02 -3.25 -3.07
N ARG A 607 -25.59 -2.21 -2.45
CA ARG A 607 -26.01 -0.99 -3.18
C ARG A 607 -24.82 -0.23 -3.76
N MET A 608 -23.77 -0.05 -2.96
CA MET A 608 -22.57 0.67 -3.38
C MET A 608 -21.83 -0.05 -4.48
N ARG A 609 -21.81 -1.39 -4.50
CA ARG A 609 -21.29 -2.15 -5.65
C ARG A 609 -21.94 -1.68 -6.96
N ILE A 610 -23.26 -1.57 -7.01
CA ILE A 610 -23.98 -1.12 -8.22
C ILE A 610 -23.68 0.35 -8.53
N ASN A 611 -23.77 1.24 -7.54
CA ASN A 611 -23.56 2.68 -7.73
C ASN A 611 -22.13 3.03 -8.15
N LEU A 612 -21.12 2.40 -7.52
CA LEU A 612 -19.71 2.63 -7.79
C LEU A 612 -19.26 2.00 -9.11
N LEU A 613 -19.87 0.89 -9.52
CA LEU A 613 -19.64 0.31 -10.85
C LEU A 613 -20.14 1.20 -11.97
N LEU A 614 -21.21 1.96 -11.76
CA LEU A 614 -21.70 2.92 -12.76
C LEU A 614 -20.94 4.26 -12.74
N ALA A 615 -20.15 4.53 -11.70
CA ALA A 615 -19.41 5.79 -11.57
C ALA A 615 -18.48 6.12 -12.75
N PRO A 616 -17.74 5.16 -13.36
CA PRO A 616 -16.93 5.43 -14.54
C PRO A 616 -17.75 5.68 -15.82
N CYS A 617 -19.04 5.32 -15.83
CA CYS A 617 -19.92 5.50 -16.98
C CYS A 617 -20.55 6.90 -17.06
N PHE A 618 -20.36 7.73 -16.04
CA PHE A 618 -20.84 9.11 -16.01
C PHE A 618 -19.65 10.09 -16.07
N PRO A 619 -19.74 11.15 -16.90
CA PRO A 619 -18.64 12.10 -17.12
C PRO A 619 -18.18 12.79 -15.83
#